data_AF-G8PUM1-F1
#
_entry.id   AF-G8PUM1-F1
#
_cell.length_a   1.000
_cell.length_b   1.000
_cell.length_c   1.000
_cell.angle_alpha   90.00
_cell.angle_beta   90.00
_cell.angle_gamma   90.00
#
_symmetry.space_group_name_H-M   'P 1'
#
loop_
_entity.id
_entity.type
_entity.pdbx_description
1 polymer ?
#
loop_
_entity_poly.entity_id
_entity_poly.type
_entity_poly.pdbx_seq_one_letter_code
_entity_poly.pdbx_strand_id
1 'polypeptide(L)'
;MEALKAAGTLVGNNILDSKVAALQVSSDGSLRTDEEGPFIAVYTDVSKSGELNGRSLRTNGYLDLVFNFGITAAMTQTNDKGESVVVGLEVPATSPNFEFFLDALTRQIKFTLLDPLNPWSELLKGFAPDFKACEEMRHGNARDGVRLVSGQLRLTVELVADPVPGAVLPETGIWSRFLAKLAKFTCLGWASKGTPAACTLWPDGP
;
A
#
# COMPACT_ATOMS: atom_id res chain seq x y z
N MET A 1 2.85 -0.66 2.79
CA MET A 1 3.41 -1.81 2.06
C MET A 1 3.96 -2.89 2.96
N GLU A 2 4.91 -2.59 3.86
CA GLU A 2 5.58 -3.61 4.69
C GLU A 2 4.59 -4.47 5.51
N ALA A 3 3.49 -3.87 5.97
CA ALA A 3 2.39 -4.60 6.58
C ALA A 3 1.81 -5.70 5.66
N LEU A 4 1.54 -5.38 4.38
CA LEU A 4 1.00 -6.31 3.39
C LEU A 4 1.98 -7.43 3.04
N LYS A 5 3.27 -7.10 2.90
CA LYS A 5 4.33 -8.09 2.69
C LYS A 5 4.40 -9.08 3.85
N ALA A 6 4.39 -8.58 5.09
CA ALA A 6 4.42 -9.41 6.29
C ALA A 6 3.17 -10.30 6.45
N ALA A 7 2.01 -9.85 5.97
CA ALA A 7 0.76 -10.60 6.06
C ALA A 7 0.63 -11.74 5.03
N GLY A 8 1.44 -11.74 3.97
CA GLY A 8 1.39 -12.79 2.95
C GLY A 8 0.06 -12.81 2.19
N THR A 9 -0.31 -11.69 1.55
CA THR A 9 -1.53 -11.60 0.73
C THR A 9 -1.51 -12.57 -0.47
N LEU A 10 -2.65 -12.74 -1.15
CA LEU A 10 -2.76 -13.62 -2.34
C LEU A 10 -1.83 -13.22 -3.50
N VAL A 11 -1.34 -11.98 -3.55
CA VAL A 11 -0.33 -11.55 -4.55
C VAL A 11 1.11 -11.86 -4.14
N GLY A 12 1.30 -12.51 -2.98
CA GLY A 12 2.61 -12.79 -2.41
C GLY A 12 3.44 -11.53 -2.21
N ASN A 13 4.65 -11.53 -2.77
CA ASN A 13 5.59 -10.41 -2.68
C ASN A 13 5.38 -9.32 -3.73
N ASN A 14 4.40 -9.47 -4.63
CA ASN A 14 4.14 -8.51 -5.71
C ASN A 14 3.38 -7.27 -5.21
N ILE A 15 3.98 -6.61 -4.22
CA ILE A 15 3.51 -5.37 -3.59
C ILE A 15 4.39 -4.23 -4.09
N LEU A 16 3.82 -3.35 -4.91
CA LEU A 16 4.55 -2.32 -5.65
C LEU A 16 4.52 -1.00 -4.90
N ASP A 17 5.69 -0.37 -4.76
CA ASP A 17 5.85 0.95 -4.10
C ASP A 17 5.65 2.08 -5.09
N SER A 18 4.68 2.96 -4.83
CA SER A 18 4.53 4.23 -5.51
C SER A 18 4.34 4.12 -7.04
N LYS A 19 3.98 2.92 -7.53
CA LYS A 19 3.73 2.66 -8.96
C LYS A 19 2.29 3.00 -9.33
N VAL A 20 1.98 4.29 -9.38
CA VAL A 20 0.63 4.82 -9.70
C VAL A 20 0.11 4.26 -11.04
N ALA A 21 0.99 4.16 -12.04
CA ALA A 21 0.68 3.66 -13.38
C ALA A 21 0.74 2.11 -13.52
N ALA A 22 0.66 1.36 -12.41
CA ALA A 22 0.53 -0.11 -12.47
C ALA A 22 -0.78 -0.55 -13.14
N LEU A 23 -1.82 0.28 -13.05
CA LEU A 23 -3.03 0.20 -13.85
C LEU A 23 -3.13 1.45 -14.72
N GLN A 24 -3.18 1.27 -16.03
CA GLN A 24 -3.33 2.35 -16.99
C GLN A 24 -4.72 2.28 -17.61
N VAL A 25 -5.47 3.38 -17.50
CA VAL A 25 -6.72 3.56 -18.24
C VAL A 25 -6.40 4.36 -19.50
N SER A 26 -6.54 3.74 -20.65
CA SER A 26 -6.37 4.39 -21.95
C SER A 26 -7.52 5.38 -22.21
N SER A 27 -7.32 6.29 -23.18
CA SER A 27 -8.34 7.27 -23.58
C SER A 27 -9.65 6.66 -24.11
N ASP A 28 -9.61 5.41 -24.55
CA ASP A 28 -10.77 4.63 -25.02
C ASP A 28 -11.47 3.83 -23.89
N GLY A 29 -11.01 4.00 -22.64
CA GLY A 29 -11.51 3.30 -21.47
C GLY A 29 -10.95 1.88 -21.29
N SER A 30 -10.04 1.42 -22.16
CA SER A 30 -9.35 0.13 -21.98
C SER A 30 -8.41 0.16 -20.77
N LEU A 31 -8.25 -0.98 -20.10
CA LEU A 31 -7.34 -1.14 -18.97
C LEU A 31 -6.11 -1.93 -19.42
N ARG A 32 -4.93 -1.49 -19.02
CA ARG A 32 -3.67 -2.17 -19.30
C ARG A 32 -2.80 -2.22 -18.05
N THR A 33 -1.95 -3.23 -17.98
CA THR A 33 -0.95 -3.41 -16.94
C THR A 33 0.26 -4.11 -17.55
N ASP A 34 1.45 -3.72 -17.11
CA ASP A 34 2.72 -4.32 -17.53
C ASP A 34 3.26 -5.29 -16.46
N GLU A 35 2.47 -5.59 -15.42
CA GLU A 35 2.86 -6.55 -14.39
C GLU A 35 2.79 -7.99 -14.93
N GLU A 36 3.72 -8.84 -14.50
CA GLU A 36 3.79 -10.25 -14.92
C GLU A 36 2.90 -11.17 -14.05
N GLY A 37 2.49 -10.71 -12.87
CA GLY A 37 1.68 -11.45 -11.91
C GLY A 37 0.60 -10.58 -11.26
N PRO A 38 -0.34 -11.18 -10.51
CA PRO A 38 -1.30 -10.39 -9.74
C PRO A 38 -0.56 -9.49 -8.76
N PHE A 39 -1.06 -8.30 -8.50
CA PHE A 39 -0.31 -7.28 -7.76
C PHE A 39 -1.18 -6.41 -6.85
N ILE A 40 -0.53 -5.75 -5.89
CA ILE A 40 -1.08 -4.60 -5.16
C ILE A 40 -0.07 -3.46 -5.25
N ALA A 41 -0.38 -2.40 -5.98
CA ALA A 41 0.36 -1.14 -5.98
C ALA A 41 -0.16 -0.23 -4.88
N VAL A 42 0.73 0.25 -4.02
CA VAL A 42 0.41 1.12 -2.88
C VAL A 42 1.06 2.48 -3.09
N TYR A 43 0.28 3.54 -2.98
CA TYR A 43 0.78 4.90 -3.08
C TYR A 43 -0.09 5.87 -2.29
N THR A 44 0.43 7.07 -2.10
CA THR A 44 -0.33 8.20 -1.56
C THR A 44 -0.74 9.10 -2.72
N ASP A 45 -1.97 9.59 -2.70
CA ASP A 45 -2.48 10.48 -3.75
C ASP A 45 -2.84 11.85 -3.15
N VAL A 46 -4.10 12.27 -3.27
CA VAL A 46 -4.59 13.56 -2.81
C VAL A 46 -4.18 13.82 -1.37
N SER A 47 -3.45 14.93 -1.17
CA SER A 47 -3.16 15.50 0.13
C SER A 47 -3.84 16.85 0.23
N LYS A 48 -4.63 17.05 1.28
CA LYS A 48 -5.35 18.30 1.53
C LYS A 48 -5.28 18.66 3.00
N SER A 49 -4.84 19.87 3.30
CA SER A 49 -5.03 20.47 4.62
C SER A 49 -6.43 21.08 4.72
N GLY A 50 -6.96 21.18 5.94
CA GLY A 50 -8.15 22.00 6.21
C GLY A 50 -7.89 23.50 5.99
N GLU A 51 -8.74 24.35 6.57
CA GLU A 51 -8.58 25.81 6.48
C GLU A 51 -7.22 26.26 7.02
N LEU A 52 -6.42 26.84 6.14
CA LEU A 52 -5.13 27.41 6.50
C LEU A 52 -5.32 28.84 6.99
N ASN A 53 -4.78 29.14 8.17
CA ASN A 53 -4.75 30.49 8.72
C ASN A 53 -3.31 31.02 8.77
N GLY A 54 -3.08 32.24 8.28
CA GLY A 54 -1.78 32.91 8.35
C GLY A 54 -0.66 32.12 7.67
N ARG A 55 0.34 31.68 8.44
CA ARG A 55 1.56 30.98 7.96
C ARG A 55 1.57 29.48 8.24
N SER A 56 0.39 28.86 8.33
CA SER A 56 0.22 27.46 8.78
C SER A 56 0.43 26.42 7.68
N LEU A 57 1.49 26.54 6.88
CA LEU A 57 1.80 25.59 5.78
C LEU A 57 2.24 24.19 6.27
N ARG A 58 2.49 24.03 7.57
CA ARG A 58 2.87 22.75 8.20
C ARG A 58 1.69 22.02 8.86
N THR A 59 0.47 22.47 8.59
CA THR A 59 -0.71 21.80 9.10
C THR A 59 -0.95 20.52 8.30
N ASN A 60 -0.95 19.40 9.00
CA ASN A 60 -1.33 18.12 8.40
C ASN A 60 -2.85 18.04 8.28
N GLY A 61 -3.33 17.30 7.29
CA GLY A 61 -4.75 17.13 7.05
C GLY A 61 -5.05 15.73 6.58
N TYR A 62 -5.86 15.65 5.53
CA TYR A 62 -6.29 14.39 4.96
C TYR A 62 -5.35 13.95 3.84
N LEU A 63 -5.04 12.67 3.81
CA LEU A 63 -4.29 12.02 2.77
C LEU A 63 -5.07 10.81 2.26
N ASP A 64 -5.06 10.58 0.96
CA ASP A 64 -5.56 9.34 0.38
C ASP A 64 -4.43 8.30 0.31
N LEU A 65 -4.62 7.19 1.02
CA LEU A 65 -3.86 5.95 0.85
C LEU A 65 -4.56 5.10 -0.21
N VAL A 66 -3.89 4.87 -1.33
CA VAL A 66 -4.47 4.19 -2.49
C VAL A 66 -3.81 2.84 -2.71
N PHE A 67 -4.66 1.84 -2.97
CA PHE A 67 -4.29 0.48 -3.31
C PHE A 67 -4.92 0.14 -4.66
N ASN A 68 -4.11 0.09 -5.71
CA ASN A 68 -4.50 -0.43 -7.01
C ASN A 68 -4.12 -1.91 -7.08
N PHE A 69 -5.02 -2.77 -7.51
CA PHE A 69 -4.75 -4.20 -7.59
C PHE A 69 -5.45 -4.83 -8.78
N GLY A 70 -4.91 -5.91 -9.31
CA GLY A 70 -5.46 -6.53 -10.50
C GLY A 70 -4.88 -7.90 -10.80
N ILE A 71 -5.59 -8.60 -11.68
CA ILE A 71 -5.23 -9.91 -12.22
C ILE A 71 -5.69 -10.02 -13.67
N THR A 72 -4.89 -10.72 -14.48
CA THR A 72 -5.25 -11.09 -15.84
C THR A 72 -5.23 -12.60 -16.03
N ALA A 73 -5.82 -13.09 -17.13
CA ALA A 73 -5.72 -14.50 -17.51
C ALA A 73 -4.27 -14.99 -17.69
N ALA A 74 -3.35 -14.10 -18.10
CA ALA A 74 -1.93 -14.41 -18.26
C ALA A 74 -1.19 -14.56 -16.91
N MET A 75 -1.78 -14.06 -15.82
CA MET A 75 -1.23 -14.09 -14.47
C MET A 75 -1.71 -15.30 -13.65
N THR A 76 -2.28 -16.31 -14.31
CA THR A 76 -2.79 -17.53 -13.68
C THR A 76 -1.68 -18.58 -13.54
N GLN A 77 -1.92 -19.61 -12.73
CA GLN A 77 -0.99 -20.73 -12.57
C GLN A 77 -1.55 -21.97 -13.23
N THR A 78 -0.69 -22.91 -13.60
CA THR A 78 -1.10 -24.25 -14.01
C THR A 78 -0.99 -25.18 -12.82
N ASN A 79 -2.07 -25.85 -12.44
CA ASN A 79 -2.06 -26.83 -11.35
C ASN A 79 -1.48 -28.20 -11.82
N ASP A 80 -1.36 -29.14 -10.89
CA ASP A 80 -0.85 -30.49 -11.16
C ASP A 80 -1.68 -31.30 -12.18
N LYS A 81 -2.90 -30.84 -12.47
CA LYS A 81 -3.81 -31.44 -13.47
C LYS A 81 -3.72 -30.77 -14.84
N GLY A 82 -2.85 -29.78 -15.01
CA GLY A 82 -2.71 -29.02 -16.25
C GLY A 82 -3.79 -27.95 -16.46
N GLU A 83 -4.56 -27.61 -15.43
CA GLU A 83 -5.63 -26.61 -15.51
C GLU A 83 -5.12 -25.22 -15.10
N SER A 84 -5.62 -24.18 -15.77
CA SER A 84 -5.35 -22.79 -15.39
C SER A 84 -6.21 -22.39 -14.17
N VAL A 85 -5.54 -22.01 -13.08
CA VAL A 85 -6.14 -21.66 -11.79
C VAL A 85 -5.69 -20.28 -11.32
N VAL A 86 -6.52 -19.65 -10.49
CA VAL A 86 -6.21 -18.39 -9.83
C VAL A 86 -5.15 -18.60 -8.76
N VAL A 87 -4.08 -17.80 -8.82
CA VAL A 87 -2.96 -17.77 -7.86
C VAL A 87 -3.48 -17.76 -6.42
N GLY A 88 -3.01 -18.70 -5.60
CA GLY A 88 -3.29 -18.76 -4.16
C GLY A 88 -4.69 -19.25 -3.76
N LEU A 89 -5.58 -19.50 -4.73
CA LEU A 89 -6.95 -19.99 -4.47
C LEU A 89 -7.21 -21.39 -5.04
N GLU A 90 -6.41 -21.86 -6.00
CA GLU A 90 -6.60 -23.17 -6.66
C GLU A 90 -8.00 -23.37 -7.28
N VAL A 91 -8.67 -22.26 -7.64
CA VAL A 91 -9.97 -22.27 -8.32
C VAL A 91 -9.80 -22.00 -9.82
N PRO A 92 -10.68 -22.51 -10.69
CA PRO A 92 -10.57 -22.29 -12.13
C PRO A 92 -10.48 -20.82 -12.54
N ALA A 93 -9.64 -20.48 -13.52
CA ALA A 93 -9.45 -19.12 -14.04
C ALA A 93 -10.66 -18.59 -14.85
N THR A 94 -11.76 -18.31 -14.16
CA THR A 94 -13.02 -17.83 -14.72
C THR A 94 -13.31 -16.39 -14.28
N SER A 95 -14.21 -15.68 -14.97
CA SER A 95 -14.60 -14.32 -14.57
C SER A 95 -15.04 -14.21 -13.12
N PRO A 96 -15.98 -15.06 -12.65
CA PRO A 96 -16.46 -14.93 -11.28
C PRO A 96 -15.34 -15.15 -10.27
N ASN A 97 -14.39 -16.02 -10.58
CA ASN A 97 -13.25 -16.29 -9.70
C ASN A 97 -12.21 -15.16 -9.71
N PHE A 98 -12.05 -14.42 -10.81
CA PHE A 98 -11.24 -13.19 -10.81
C PHE A 98 -11.89 -12.07 -10.00
N GLU A 99 -13.21 -11.90 -10.08
CA GLU A 99 -13.93 -10.95 -9.21
C GLU A 99 -13.83 -11.35 -7.74
N PHE A 100 -14.02 -12.64 -7.44
CA PHE A 100 -13.85 -13.17 -6.08
C PHE A 100 -12.42 -12.96 -5.55
N PHE A 101 -11.41 -13.10 -6.41
CA PHE A 101 -10.03 -12.79 -6.05
C PHE A 101 -9.84 -11.33 -5.64
N LEU A 102 -10.47 -10.38 -6.34
CA LEU A 102 -10.45 -8.96 -5.96
C LEU A 102 -11.15 -8.72 -4.61
N ASP A 103 -12.26 -9.41 -4.34
CA ASP A 103 -12.96 -9.34 -3.05
C ASP A 103 -12.07 -9.82 -1.91
N ALA A 104 -11.42 -10.97 -2.13
CA ALA A 104 -10.50 -11.57 -1.17
C ALA A 104 -9.31 -10.65 -0.91
N LEU A 105 -8.71 -10.06 -1.95
CA LEU A 105 -7.61 -9.10 -1.81
C LEU A 105 -8.03 -7.85 -1.04
N THR A 106 -9.17 -7.27 -1.38
CA THR A 106 -9.69 -6.07 -0.68
C THR A 106 -9.88 -6.36 0.80
N ARG A 107 -10.44 -7.54 1.13
CA ARG A 107 -10.57 -8.00 2.50
C ARG A 107 -9.20 -8.18 3.16
N GLN A 108 -8.25 -8.84 2.51
CA GLN A 108 -6.89 -9.03 3.05
C GLN A 108 -6.20 -7.70 3.34
N ILE A 109 -6.31 -6.72 2.44
CA ILE A 109 -5.76 -5.39 2.65
C ILE A 109 -6.36 -4.78 3.93
N LYS A 110 -7.69 -4.68 4.02
CA LYS A 110 -8.35 -4.06 5.19
C LYS A 110 -8.02 -4.76 6.50
N PHE A 111 -8.05 -6.09 6.54
CA PHE A 111 -7.70 -6.86 7.74
C PHE A 111 -6.24 -6.64 8.12
N THR A 112 -5.33 -6.64 7.15
CA THR A 112 -3.91 -6.41 7.40
C THR A 112 -3.67 -5.03 8.00
N LEU A 113 -4.28 -3.97 7.47
CA LEU A 113 -4.10 -2.60 7.97
C LEU A 113 -4.58 -2.42 9.41
N LEU A 114 -5.52 -3.26 9.86
CA LEU A 114 -6.08 -3.20 11.20
C LEU A 114 -5.45 -4.19 12.19
N ASP A 115 -4.65 -5.15 11.71
CA ASP A 115 -4.06 -6.22 12.53
C ASP A 115 -3.17 -5.66 13.66
N PRO A 116 -3.54 -5.85 14.94
CA PRO A 116 -2.74 -5.38 16.07
C PRO A 116 -1.45 -6.18 16.30
N LEU A 117 -1.34 -7.37 15.71
CA LEU A 117 -0.13 -8.19 15.79
C LEU A 117 0.89 -7.81 14.73
N ASN A 118 0.48 -7.04 13.72
CA ASN A 118 1.36 -6.55 12.67
C ASN A 118 2.01 -5.21 13.09
N PRO A 119 3.33 -5.18 13.36
CA PRO A 119 3.98 -3.98 13.84
C PRO A 119 3.98 -2.83 12.84
N TRP A 120 3.88 -3.11 11.54
CA TRP A 120 3.78 -2.06 10.52
C TRP A 120 2.37 -1.46 10.46
N SER A 121 1.34 -2.27 10.72
CA SER A 121 -0.03 -1.79 10.84
C SER A 121 -0.22 -0.93 12.09
N GLU A 122 0.40 -1.29 13.21
CA GLU A 122 0.44 -0.44 14.41
C GLU A 122 1.14 0.89 14.16
N LEU A 123 2.23 0.92 13.38
CA LEU A 123 2.88 2.16 12.99
C LEU A 123 1.97 3.01 12.09
N LEU A 124 1.32 2.41 11.10
CA LEU A 124 0.35 3.10 10.25
C LEU A 124 -0.75 3.75 11.07
N LYS A 125 -1.42 2.98 11.95
CA LYS A 125 -2.48 3.49 12.83
C LYS A 125 -1.99 4.58 13.79
N GLY A 126 -0.71 4.57 14.16
CA GLY A 126 -0.11 5.64 14.94
C GLY A 126 0.09 6.95 14.16
N PHE A 127 0.34 6.88 12.84
CA PHE A 127 0.43 8.06 11.97
C PHE A 127 -0.92 8.51 11.43
N ALA A 128 -1.83 7.57 11.22
CA ALA A 128 -3.17 7.73 10.68
C ALA A 128 -4.18 7.15 11.68
N PRO A 129 -4.45 7.85 12.80
CA PRO A 129 -5.32 7.34 13.86
C PRO A 129 -6.77 7.16 13.40
N ASP A 130 -7.21 7.97 12.43
CA ASP A 130 -8.58 7.95 11.93
C ASP A 130 -8.64 7.72 10.42
N PHE A 131 -9.34 6.67 10.02
CA PHE A 131 -9.79 6.44 8.65
C PHE A 131 -11.13 7.13 8.45
N LYS A 132 -11.17 8.16 7.61
CA LYS A 132 -12.32 9.05 7.43
C LYS A 132 -13.24 8.62 6.30
N ALA A 133 -12.69 7.98 5.27
CA ALA A 133 -13.47 7.44 4.16
C ALA A 133 -12.82 6.17 3.61
N CYS A 134 -13.65 5.33 2.99
CA CYS A 134 -13.25 4.11 2.30
C CYS A 134 -14.04 4.01 1.01
N GLU A 135 -13.37 4.19 -0.11
CA GLU A 135 -13.95 4.10 -1.45
C GLU A 135 -13.38 2.89 -2.17
N GLU A 136 -14.26 2.13 -2.82
CA GLU A 136 -13.88 0.98 -3.64
C GLU A 136 -14.39 1.20 -5.06
N MET A 137 -13.50 1.06 -6.02
CA MET A 137 -13.82 1.14 -7.44
C MET A 137 -13.40 -0.15 -8.11
N ARG A 138 -14.18 -0.59 -9.11
CA ARG A 138 -13.84 -1.76 -9.93
C ARG A 138 -13.79 -1.37 -11.39
N HIS A 139 -12.81 -1.94 -12.07
CA HIS A 139 -12.67 -1.80 -13.50
C HIS A 139 -12.42 -3.19 -14.09
N GLY A 140 -13.32 -3.63 -14.97
CA GLY A 140 -13.18 -4.85 -15.74
C GLY A 140 -13.23 -4.52 -17.22
N ASN A 141 -12.33 -5.11 -18.00
CA ASN A 141 -12.37 -5.02 -19.46
C ASN A 141 -12.13 -6.38 -20.09
N ALA A 142 -12.89 -6.66 -21.15
CA ALA A 142 -12.78 -7.87 -21.98
C ALA A 142 -12.41 -7.55 -23.44
N ARG A 143 -11.90 -6.35 -23.72
CA ARG A 143 -11.47 -5.94 -25.06
C ARG A 143 -10.05 -6.42 -25.37
N ASP A 144 -9.81 -6.75 -26.64
CA ASP A 144 -8.51 -7.16 -27.20
C ASP A 144 -7.94 -8.48 -26.65
N GLY A 145 -8.79 -9.41 -26.21
CA GLY A 145 -8.40 -10.77 -25.84
C GLY A 145 -7.66 -10.91 -24.51
N VAL A 146 -7.19 -9.81 -23.92
CA VAL A 146 -6.63 -9.78 -22.56
C VAL A 146 -7.73 -9.39 -21.59
N ARG A 147 -8.18 -10.38 -20.82
CA ARG A 147 -9.13 -10.15 -19.72
C ARG A 147 -8.37 -9.62 -18.51
N LEU A 148 -8.55 -8.34 -18.19
CA LEU A 148 -8.04 -7.69 -16.98
C LEU A 148 -9.23 -7.35 -16.08
N VAL A 149 -9.16 -7.81 -14.84
CA VAL A 149 -10.03 -7.38 -13.76
C VAL A 149 -9.18 -6.67 -12.73
N SER A 150 -9.59 -5.48 -12.32
CA SER A 150 -8.83 -4.64 -11.41
C SER A 150 -9.76 -3.89 -10.45
N GLY A 151 -9.19 -3.50 -9.32
CA GLY A 151 -9.84 -2.71 -8.31
C GLY A 151 -8.94 -1.59 -7.80
N GLN A 152 -9.58 -0.57 -7.25
CA GLN A 152 -8.93 0.47 -6.46
C GLN A 152 -9.62 0.54 -5.11
N LEU A 153 -8.85 0.45 -4.04
CA LEU A 153 -9.29 0.80 -2.69
C LEU A 153 -8.60 2.11 -2.32
N ARG A 154 -9.39 3.12 -1.97
CA ARG A 154 -8.92 4.42 -1.51
C ARG A 154 -9.38 4.64 -0.08
N LEU A 155 -8.43 4.90 0.80
CA LEU A 155 -8.69 5.20 2.20
C LEU A 155 -8.24 6.64 2.47
N THR A 156 -9.20 7.52 2.76
CA THR A 156 -8.87 8.86 3.25
C THR A 156 -8.56 8.76 4.73
N VAL A 157 -7.37 9.17 5.13
CA VAL A 157 -6.91 9.17 6.53
C VAL A 157 -6.60 10.58 7.00
N GLU A 158 -6.83 10.85 8.27
CA GLU A 158 -6.30 12.05 8.93
C GLU A 158 -4.93 11.73 9.51
N LEU A 159 -3.93 12.55 9.19
CA LEU A 159 -2.56 12.35 9.64
C LEU A 159 -2.26 13.14 10.91
N VAL A 160 -1.46 12.54 11.81
CA VAL A 160 -0.85 13.25 12.93
C VAL A 160 0.10 14.34 12.42
N ALA A 161 0.30 15.39 13.21
CA ALA A 161 1.21 16.48 12.87
C ALA A 161 2.69 16.01 12.78
N ASP A 162 3.43 16.64 11.87
CA ASP A 162 4.86 16.48 11.77
C ASP A 162 5.54 17.02 13.06
N PRO A 163 6.68 16.43 13.46
CA PRO A 163 7.41 16.93 14.60
C PRO A 163 7.97 18.32 14.27
N VAL A 164 8.02 19.19 15.28
CA VAL A 164 8.62 20.52 15.12
C VAL A 164 10.10 20.34 14.73
N PRO A 165 10.59 21.01 13.67
CA PRO A 165 12.00 20.92 13.28
C PRO A 165 12.94 21.25 14.46
N GLY A 166 13.96 20.42 14.65
CA GLY A 166 14.92 20.55 15.75
C GLY A 166 14.41 20.12 17.14
N ALA A 167 13.14 19.76 17.28
CA ALA A 167 12.63 19.24 18.55
C ALA A 167 13.13 17.81 18.82
N VAL A 168 13.37 17.52 20.10
CA VAL A 168 13.68 16.16 20.55
C VAL A 168 12.43 15.30 20.40
N LEU A 169 12.55 14.18 19.69
CA LEU A 169 11.45 13.23 19.56
C LEU A 169 11.23 12.48 20.87
N PRO A 170 9.99 12.35 21.37
CA PRO A 170 9.71 11.53 22.54
C PRO A 170 10.15 10.08 22.29
N GLU A 171 10.84 9.45 23.24
CA GLU A 171 11.38 8.09 23.07
C GLU A 171 10.30 7.07 22.66
N THR A 172 9.10 7.20 23.24
CA THR A 172 7.95 6.34 22.96
C THR A 172 7.04 6.90 21.87
N GLY A 173 7.35 8.04 21.27
CA GLY A 173 6.55 8.69 20.23
C GLY A 173 6.52 7.89 18.92
N ILE A 174 5.47 8.09 18.11
CA ILE A 174 5.29 7.33 16.86
C ILE A 174 6.48 7.48 15.90
N TRP A 175 7.01 8.69 15.74
CA TRP A 175 8.19 8.96 14.92
C TRP A 175 9.43 8.19 15.40
N SER A 176 9.70 8.17 16.70
CA SER A 176 10.81 7.40 17.29
C SER A 176 10.66 5.90 17.04
N ARG A 177 9.44 5.36 17.23
CA ARG A 177 9.14 3.94 16.95
C ARG A 177 9.32 3.59 15.47
N PHE A 178 8.86 4.47 14.58
CA PHE A 178 9.01 4.31 13.13
C PHE A 178 10.47 4.31 12.71
N LEU A 179 11.25 5.32 13.13
CA LEU A 179 12.67 5.44 12.82
C LEU A 179 13.47 4.25 13.37
N ALA A 180 13.17 3.80 14.60
CA ALA A 180 13.79 2.61 15.17
C ALA A 180 13.47 1.33 14.35
N LYS A 181 12.27 1.25 13.76
CA LYS A 181 11.89 0.13 12.89
C LYS A 181 12.60 0.19 11.54
N LEU A 182 12.72 1.38 10.95
CA LEU A 182 13.48 1.61 9.71
C LEU A 182 14.97 1.30 9.90
N ALA A 183 15.59 1.74 10.99
CA ALA A 183 17.00 1.51 11.27
C ALA A 183 17.35 0.01 11.32
N LYS A 184 16.43 -0.82 11.86
CA LYS A 184 16.57 -2.28 11.85
C LYS A 184 16.53 -2.85 10.42
N PHE A 185 15.74 -2.24 9.55
CA PHE A 185 15.64 -2.61 8.13
C PHE A 185 16.90 -2.19 7.35
N THR A 186 17.44 -0.99 7.60
CA THR A 186 18.68 -0.52 6.96
C THR A 186 19.92 -1.30 7.43
N CYS A 187 19.99 -1.74 8.69
CA CYS A 187 21.09 -2.57 9.19
C CYS A 187 21.13 -3.98 8.57
N LEU A 188 20.02 -4.49 8.04
CA LEU A 188 19.98 -5.76 7.30
C LEU A 188 20.45 -5.63 5.84
N GLY A 189 20.44 -4.42 5.27
CA GLY A 189 20.98 -4.11 3.94
C GLY A 189 22.36 -3.42 3.94
N TRP A 190 22.78 -2.87 5.08
CA TRP A 190 23.98 -2.04 5.22
C TRP A 190 24.84 -2.50 6.41
N ALA A 191 25.05 -3.81 6.54
CA ALA A 191 26.09 -4.35 7.42
C ALA A 191 27.50 -4.08 6.84
N SER A 192 27.82 -2.82 6.59
CA SER A 192 29.20 -2.34 6.54
C SER A 192 29.26 -0.87 6.98
N LYS A 193 29.68 -0.70 8.23
CA LYS A 193 30.21 0.52 8.89
C LYS A 193 29.19 1.44 9.58
N GLY A 194 29.28 1.45 10.91
CA GLY A 194 29.17 2.68 11.71
C GLY A 194 27.98 2.75 12.67
N THR A 195 28.29 2.97 13.93
CA THR A 195 27.43 3.12 15.13
C THR A 195 26.29 4.12 14.94
N PRO A 196 25.07 3.91 15.51
CA PRO A 196 23.97 4.84 15.35
C PRO A 196 24.11 6.04 16.29
N ALA A 197 24.37 7.23 15.74
CA ALA A 197 24.17 8.49 16.45
C ALA A 197 22.67 8.78 16.60
N ALA A 198 22.30 9.54 17.64
CA ALA A 198 20.92 9.88 17.98
C ALA A 198 20.14 10.36 16.75
N CYS A 199 18.99 9.73 16.51
CA CYS A 199 18.18 9.93 15.31
C CYS A 199 17.39 11.25 15.44
N THR A 200 18.01 12.37 15.07
CA THR A 200 17.32 13.63 14.81
C THR A 200 16.88 13.65 13.35
N LEU A 201 15.61 14.00 13.08
CA LEU A 201 15.07 14.07 11.71
C LEU A 201 15.71 15.19 10.87
N TRP A 202 16.51 16.06 11.50
CA TRP A 202 17.25 17.17 10.90
C TRP A 202 18.49 17.44 11.76
N PRO A 203 19.65 16.80 11.49
CA PRO A 203 20.86 16.98 12.31
C PRO A 203 21.46 18.38 12.15
N ASP A 204 21.22 19.00 11.00
CA ASP A 204 21.57 20.39 10.73
C ASP A 204 20.25 21.18 10.77
N GLY A 205 20.16 22.19 11.64
CA GLY A 205 19.00 23.09 11.70
C GLY A 205 18.74 23.81 10.36
N PRO A 206 17.69 24.66 10.26
CA PRO A 206 17.31 25.31 9.01
C PRO A 206 18.45 26.08 8.33
#